data_AF-A0A920N9C2-F1
#
_entry.id   AF-A0A920N9C2-F1
#
_cell.length_a   1.000
_cell.length_b   1.000
_cell.length_c   1.000
_cell.angle_alpha   90.00
_cell.angle_beta   90.00
_cell.angle_gamma   90.00
#
_symmetry.space_group_name_H-M   'P 1'
#
loop_
_entity.id
_entity.type
_entity.pdbx_description
1 polymer ?
#
loop_
_entity_poly.entity_id
_entity_poly.type
_entity_poly.pdbx_seq_one_letter_code
_entity_poly.pdbx_strand_id
1 'polypeptide(L)'
;MQMAINKAKEVGTGTVAVKASQHFGAAQVYAMMAAAEGMIGYATTSTGPATVAAYGSRGPAVANNALAWAAPTRDGHPVVLDMACAVSSWGKVHSMGMYGQAIPEGWAVDGEGNPTTNADDAKTLLPAAGPRGYGLAFFSSVLCGPLVGARMPLKKTWEIASDGSEHFMYAIDINAFVDPDDFYNQIEATVNEIRELDPAEGFDRVCLPGDLEAERERAWRQDGLPMHNDQVESLQKVAEAKGIPGPWTVA
;
A
#
# COMPACT_ATOMS: atom_id res chain seq x y z
N MET A 1 4.56 -12.58 6.42
CA MET A 1 4.90 -11.99 7.72
C MET A 1 5.14 -13.01 8.83
N GLN A 2 4.29 -14.01 9.07
CA GLN A 2 4.44 -14.93 10.22
C GLN A 2 5.85 -15.50 10.43
N MET A 3 6.51 -15.95 9.35
CA MET A 3 7.89 -16.45 9.45
C MET A 3 8.90 -15.37 9.88
N ALA A 4 8.70 -14.11 9.48
CA ALA A 4 9.52 -12.99 9.94
C ALA A 4 9.31 -12.72 11.43
N ILE A 5 8.07 -12.73 11.91
CA ILE A 5 7.73 -12.61 13.34
C ILE A 5 8.42 -13.73 14.14
N ASN A 6 8.30 -14.98 13.71
CA ASN A 6 8.93 -16.11 14.40
C ASN A 6 10.46 -15.96 14.46
N LYS A 7 11.10 -15.45 13.40
CA LYS A 7 12.54 -15.16 13.42
C LYS A 7 12.88 -14.02 14.39
N ALA A 8 12.07 -12.96 14.41
CA ALA A 8 12.27 -11.82 15.28
C ALA A 8 12.19 -12.19 16.77
N LYS A 9 11.28 -13.10 17.15
CA LYS A 9 11.18 -13.61 18.54
C LYS A 9 12.46 -14.29 19.04
N GLU A 10 13.25 -14.86 18.14
CA GLU A 10 14.47 -15.60 18.50
C GLU A 10 15.71 -14.69 18.61
N VAL A 11 15.81 -13.68 17.75
CA VAL A 11 17.06 -12.90 17.58
C VAL A 11 16.84 -11.39 17.46
N GLY A 12 15.65 -10.89 17.79
CA GLY A 12 15.28 -9.47 17.78
C GLY A 12 14.79 -8.93 16.44
N THR A 13 15.16 -9.55 15.32
CA THR A 13 14.65 -9.14 13.99
C THR A 13 14.44 -10.34 13.08
N GLY A 14 13.55 -10.19 12.10
CA GLY A 14 13.25 -11.26 11.15
C GLY A 14 12.97 -10.72 9.77
N THR A 15 13.71 -11.23 8.78
CA THR A 15 13.54 -10.89 7.36
C THR A 15 13.07 -12.10 6.58
N VAL A 16 12.09 -11.90 5.71
CA VAL A 16 11.62 -12.90 4.74
C VAL A 16 11.43 -12.21 3.39
N ALA A 17 12.08 -12.74 2.36
CA ALA A 17 11.86 -12.32 0.98
C ALA A 17 11.13 -13.44 0.23
N VAL A 18 10.15 -13.07 -0.59
CA VAL A 18 9.24 -13.98 -1.28
C VAL A 18 9.39 -13.78 -2.78
N LYS A 19 9.58 -14.87 -3.52
CA LYS A 19 9.64 -14.89 -4.99
C LYS A 19 8.54 -15.77 -5.57
N ALA A 20 8.16 -15.46 -6.82
CA ALA A 20 7.16 -16.23 -7.58
C ALA A 20 5.78 -16.26 -6.91
N SER A 21 5.36 -15.10 -6.40
CA SER A 21 4.05 -14.88 -5.81
C SER A 21 3.12 -14.14 -6.78
N GLN A 22 1.96 -13.70 -6.29
CA GLN A 22 0.96 -12.91 -7.00
C GLN A 22 0.65 -11.61 -6.26
N HIS A 23 -0.28 -10.82 -6.79
CA HIS A 23 -0.74 -9.60 -6.14
C HIS A 23 -1.22 -9.89 -4.70
N PHE A 24 -0.64 -9.21 -3.71
CA PHE A 24 -0.88 -9.49 -2.29
C PHE A 24 -1.90 -8.55 -1.62
N GLY A 25 -2.54 -7.66 -2.39
CA GLY A 25 -3.49 -6.68 -1.86
C GLY A 25 -2.79 -5.51 -1.15
N ALA A 26 -3.39 -5.05 -0.06
CA ALA A 26 -2.88 -3.93 0.74
C ALA A 26 -1.68 -4.38 1.59
N ALA A 27 -0.58 -3.62 1.55
CA ALA A 27 0.65 -3.98 2.22
C ALA A 27 0.50 -3.96 3.75
N GLN A 28 -0.37 -3.08 4.29
CA GLN A 28 -0.63 -2.99 5.72
C GLN A 28 -1.14 -4.29 6.33
N VAL A 29 -1.88 -5.12 5.58
CA VAL A 29 -2.41 -6.40 6.10
C VAL A 29 -1.27 -7.24 6.66
N TYR A 30 -0.10 -7.20 6.00
CA TYR A 30 1.08 -7.94 6.44
C TYR A 30 1.88 -7.21 7.52
N ALA A 31 2.02 -5.89 7.43
CA ALA A 31 2.73 -5.11 8.45
C ALA A 31 2.02 -5.19 9.81
N MET A 32 0.69 -5.09 9.83
CA MET A 32 -0.12 -5.19 11.04
C MET A 32 -0.08 -6.57 11.70
N MET A 33 0.24 -7.64 10.97
CA MET A 33 0.46 -8.96 11.61
C MET A 33 1.60 -8.90 12.63
N ALA A 34 2.66 -8.12 12.38
CA ALA A 34 3.74 -7.95 13.33
C ALA A 34 3.33 -7.03 14.49
N ALA A 35 2.61 -5.94 14.20
CA ALA A 35 2.08 -5.05 15.23
C ALA A 35 1.15 -5.77 16.21
N ALA A 36 0.32 -6.70 15.74
CA ALA A 36 -0.53 -7.55 16.58
C ALA A 36 0.26 -8.44 17.57
N GLU A 37 1.55 -8.65 17.32
CA GLU A 37 2.47 -9.43 18.17
C GLU A 37 3.41 -8.52 18.98
N GLY A 38 3.12 -7.22 19.08
CA GLY A 38 3.96 -6.26 19.80
C GLY A 38 5.30 -5.98 19.10
N MET A 39 5.33 -6.07 17.77
CA MET A 39 6.54 -5.85 16.95
C MET A 39 6.31 -4.75 15.91
N ILE A 40 7.38 -4.07 15.48
CA ILE A 40 7.30 -3.19 14.31
C ILE A 40 7.32 -4.06 13.05
N GLY A 41 6.35 -3.84 12.15
CA GLY A 41 6.22 -4.54 10.89
C GLY A 41 6.54 -3.67 9.69
N TYR A 42 7.22 -4.23 8.70
CA TYR A 42 7.39 -3.66 7.37
C TYR A 42 7.06 -4.68 6.29
N ALA A 43 6.32 -4.25 5.28
CA ALA A 43 6.01 -5.03 4.11
C ALA A 43 6.14 -4.17 2.85
N THR A 44 6.72 -4.72 1.80
CA THR A 44 6.73 -4.08 0.48
C THR A 44 6.58 -5.13 -0.62
N THR A 45 6.24 -4.66 -1.82
CA THR A 45 6.15 -5.51 -3.00
C THR A 45 6.74 -4.85 -4.25
N SER A 46 7.10 -5.68 -5.22
CA SER A 46 7.30 -5.26 -6.61
C SER A 46 6.42 -6.12 -7.53
N THR A 47 5.40 -5.52 -8.12
CA THR A 47 4.41 -6.20 -8.96
C THR A 47 4.36 -5.58 -10.35
N GLY A 48 4.47 -6.43 -11.38
CA GLY A 48 4.34 -6.04 -12.78
C GLY A 48 5.53 -5.24 -13.33
N PRO A 49 5.41 -4.75 -14.58
CA PRO A 49 6.40 -3.93 -15.25
C PRO A 49 6.43 -2.50 -14.71
N ALA A 50 7.36 -1.71 -15.26
CA ALA A 50 7.47 -0.29 -14.93
C ALA A 50 6.19 0.46 -15.33
N THR A 51 5.61 1.21 -14.39
CA THR A 51 4.40 2.01 -14.59
C THR A 51 4.47 3.41 -13.95
N VAL A 52 5.56 3.70 -13.25
CA VAL A 52 5.83 4.99 -12.60
C VAL A 52 7.12 5.56 -13.16
N ALA A 53 7.10 6.85 -13.48
CA ALA A 53 8.26 7.54 -14.03
C ALA A 53 9.43 7.59 -13.04
N ALA A 54 10.66 7.42 -13.55
CA ALA A 54 11.82 7.92 -12.83
C ALA A 54 11.76 9.44 -12.76
N TYR A 55 12.30 10.03 -11.69
CA TYR A 55 12.33 11.49 -11.59
C TYR A 55 13.14 12.10 -12.74
N GLY A 56 12.50 12.99 -13.52
CA GLY A 56 13.06 13.59 -14.73
C GLY A 56 12.87 12.77 -16.03
N SER A 57 12.23 11.60 -15.96
CA SER A 57 11.92 10.78 -17.14
C SER A 57 10.55 11.12 -17.73
N ARG A 58 10.42 10.97 -19.05
CA ARG A 58 9.14 11.00 -19.79
C ARG A 58 8.40 9.67 -19.77
N GLY A 59 9.06 8.59 -19.33
CA GLY A 59 8.53 7.24 -19.35
C GLY A 59 8.78 6.47 -18.06
N PRO A 60 8.18 5.28 -17.93
CA PRO A 60 8.17 4.52 -16.69
C PRO A 60 9.52 3.85 -16.43
N ALA A 61 9.91 3.73 -15.15
CA ALA A 61 11.15 3.09 -14.72
C ALA A 61 10.98 2.13 -13.53
N VAL A 62 9.98 2.36 -12.68
CA VAL A 62 9.67 1.53 -11.52
C VAL A 62 8.19 1.17 -11.52
N ALA A 63 7.82 0.15 -10.76
CA ALA A 63 6.41 -0.16 -10.52
C ALA A 63 5.88 0.71 -9.37
N ASN A 64 4.56 0.76 -9.20
CA ASN A 64 3.91 1.60 -8.19
C ASN A 64 4.16 1.13 -6.74
N ASN A 65 4.78 -0.05 -6.57
CA ASN A 65 5.32 -0.63 -5.34
C ASN A 65 4.73 -0.05 -4.05
N ALA A 66 3.75 -0.75 -3.50
CA ALA A 66 3.26 -0.44 -2.18
C ALA A 66 4.30 -0.80 -1.12
N LEU A 67 4.42 0.05 -0.12
CA LEU A 67 5.13 -0.22 1.12
C LEU A 67 4.25 0.15 2.31
N ALA A 68 4.39 -0.61 3.38
CA ALA A 68 3.71 -0.37 4.63
C ALA A 68 4.61 -0.55 5.84
N TRP A 69 4.39 0.30 6.84
CA TRP A 69 4.95 0.19 8.18
C TRP A 69 3.81 0.15 9.19
N ALA A 70 3.95 -0.66 10.23
CA ALA A 70 3.04 -0.69 11.36
C ALA A 70 3.84 -0.72 12.67
N ALA A 71 3.51 0.19 13.59
CA ALA A 71 4.08 0.22 14.94
C ALA A 71 2.96 0.01 15.97
N PRO A 72 3.14 -0.88 16.96
CA PRO A 72 2.10 -1.20 17.92
C PRO A 72 1.90 -0.09 18.95
N THR A 73 0.70 -0.02 19.52
CA THR A 73 0.29 0.81 20.66
C THR A 73 -0.36 -0.10 21.72
N ARG A 74 -0.49 0.31 22.99
CA ARG A 74 -1.09 -0.58 24.01
C ARG A 74 -2.59 -0.77 23.81
N ASP A 75 -3.26 0.21 23.20
CA ASP A 75 -4.71 0.16 22.93
C ASP A 75 -5.09 -0.75 21.75
N GLY A 76 -4.10 -1.40 21.12
CA GLY A 76 -4.30 -2.31 20.00
C GLY A 76 -4.60 -1.64 18.66
N HIS A 77 -4.49 -0.31 18.57
CA HIS A 77 -4.67 0.46 17.33
C HIS A 77 -3.31 0.97 16.81
N PRO A 78 -2.59 0.18 16.01
CA PRO A 78 -1.25 0.54 15.58
C PRO A 78 -1.23 1.81 14.72
N VAL A 79 -0.11 2.53 14.75
CA VAL A 79 0.18 3.57 13.77
C VAL A 79 0.59 2.88 12.47
N VAL A 80 -0.13 3.13 11.38
CA VAL A 80 0.01 2.39 10.12
C VAL A 80 0.21 3.35 8.95
N LEU A 81 1.37 3.24 8.30
CA LEU A 81 1.58 3.81 6.98
C LEU A 81 1.32 2.70 5.94
N ASP A 82 0.42 2.94 4.99
CA ASP A 82 0.29 2.12 3.77
C ASP A 82 0.20 3.06 2.57
N MET A 83 1.19 3.00 1.69
CA MET A 83 1.23 3.87 0.53
C MET A 83 1.82 3.19 -0.69
N ALA A 84 1.26 3.53 -1.85
CA ALA A 84 1.94 3.37 -3.12
C ALA A 84 2.99 4.48 -3.31
N CYS A 85 4.02 4.22 -4.11
CA CYS A 85 5.11 5.16 -4.30
C CYS A 85 4.86 6.21 -5.40
N ALA A 86 3.85 6.03 -6.24
CA ALA A 86 3.33 7.10 -7.09
C ALA A 86 2.38 8.03 -6.33
N VAL A 87 2.13 9.20 -6.90
CA VAL A 87 1.20 10.20 -6.35
C VAL A 87 -0.26 9.69 -6.28
N SER A 88 -0.57 8.61 -7.00
CA SER A 88 -1.87 7.94 -6.96
C SER A 88 -1.74 6.44 -7.28
N SER A 89 -2.87 5.76 -7.49
CA SER A 89 -2.91 4.36 -7.90
C SER A 89 -3.61 4.20 -9.24
N TRP A 90 -3.22 3.16 -9.99
CA TRP A 90 -3.94 2.80 -11.22
C TRP A 90 -5.41 2.51 -10.95
N GLY A 91 -5.75 1.87 -9.83
CA GLY A 91 -7.15 1.65 -9.45
C GLY A 91 -7.97 2.95 -9.36
N LYS A 92 -7.38 4.02 -8.80
CA LYS A 92 -8.02 5.34 -8.76
C LYS A 92 -8.16 5.96 -10.14
N VAL A 93 -7.13 5.90 -10.98
CA VAL A 93 -7.18 6.40 -12.37
C VAL A 93 -8.29 5.70 -13.15
N HIS A 94 -8.34 4.37 -13.11
CA HIS A 94 -9.38 3.59 -13.80
C HIS A 94 -10.78 3.92 -13.26
N SER A 95 -10.94 4.05 -11.93
CA SER A 95 -12.23 4.39 -11.33
C SER A 95 -12.72 5.77 -11.79
N MET A 96 -11.84 6.78 -11.81
CA MET A 96 -12.20 8.12 -12.31
C MET A 96 -12.55 8.09 -13.80
N GLY A 97 -11.82 7.33 -14.62
CA GLY A 97 -12.14 7.12 -16.03
C GLY A 97 -13.51 6.46 -16.23
N MET A 98 -13.83 5.43 -15.45
CA MET A 98 -15.17 4.81 -15.46
C MET A 98 -16.28 5.82 -15.17
N TYR A 99 -16.01 6.79 -14.28
CA TYR A 99 -16.96 7.85 -13.94
C TYR A 99 -16.93 9.06 -14.90
N GLY A 100 -16.14 9.00 -15.98
CA GLY A 100 -15.96 10.12 -16.91
C GLY A 100 -15.33 11.36 -16.26
N GLN A 101 -14.60 11.18 -15.16
CA GLN A 101 -13.96 12.26 -14.41
C GLN A 101 -12.50 12.42 -14.86
N ALA A 102 -12.06 13.68 -14.96
CA ALA A 102 -10.66 13.99 -15.17
C ALA A 102 -9.82 13.60 -13.94
N ILE A 103 -8.65 13.00 -14.15
CA ILE A 103 -7.68 12.78 -13.07
C ILE A 103 -7.00 14.11 -12.72
N PRO A 104 -6.61 14.33 -11.44
CA PRO A 104 -5.92 15.55 -11.05
C PRO A 104 -4.62 15.79 -11.83
N GLU A 105 -4.30 17.07 -12.05
CA GLU A 105 -3.03 17.46 -12.65
C GLU A 105 -1.84 16.91 -11.85
N GLY A 106 -0.78 16.54 -12.57
CA GLY A 106 0.42 15.97 -11.96
C GLY A 106 0.28 14.51 -11.52
N TRP A 107 -0.81 13.82 -11.85
CA TRP A 107 -0.93 12.38 -11.58
C TRP A 107 -0.22 11.50 -12.60
N ALA A 108 -0.34 11.83 -13.88
CA ALA A 108 0.12 10.98 -14.95
C ALA A 108 0.61 11.76 -16.18
N VAL A 109 1.35 11.04 -17.02
CA VAL A 109 1.72 11.44 -18.37
C VAL A 109 1.18 10.43 -19.39
N ASP A 110 0.97 10.91 -20.61
CA ASP A 110 0.53 10.11 -21.76
C ASP A 110 1.67 9.26 -22.36
N GLY A 111 1.40 8.63 -23.51
CA GLY A 111 2.39 7.79 -24.21
C GLY A 111 3.58 8.57 -24.79
N GLU A 112 3.48 9.88 -24.96
CA GLU A 112 4.57 10.77 -25.37
C GLU A 112 5.31 11.38 -24.17
N GLY A 113 4.79 11.16 -22.95
CA GLY A 113 5.33 11.72 -21.72
C GLY A 113 4.89 13.17 -21.46
N ASN A 114 3.81 13.64 -22.08
CA ASN A 114 3.21 14.93 -21.77
C ASN A 114 2.23 14.76 -20.58
N PRO A 115 2.12 15.74 -19.65
CA PRO A 115 1.12 15.70 -18.58
C PRO A 115 -0.29 15.53 -19.13
N THR A 116 -1.11 14.70 -18.48
CA THR A 116 -2.51 14.49 -18.87
C THR A 116 -3.44 14.42 -17.66
N THR A 117 -4.66 14.90 -17.85
CA THR A 117 -5.78 14.76 -16.92
C THR A 117 -6.84 13.79 -17.46
N ASN A 118 -6.63 13.20 -18.63
CA ASN A 118 -7.50 12.18 -19.18
C ASN A 118 -7.05 10.79 -18.71
N ALA A 119 -7.94 10.05 -18.03
CA ALA A 119 -7.67 8.71 -17.53
C ALA A 119 -7.31 7.71 -18.64
N ASP A 120 -7.91 7.84 -19.83
CA ASP A 120 -7.68 6.91 -20.95
C ASP A 120 -6.30 7.11 -21.61
N ASP A 121 -5.81 8.36 -21.58
CA ASP A 121 -4.52 8.74 -22.14
C ASP A 121 -3.37 8.41 -21.18
N ALA A 122 -3.63 8.32 -19.87
CA ALA A 122 -2.61 8.07 -18.85
C ALA A 122 -1.88 6.73 -19.09
N LYS A 123 -0.56 6.79 -19.32
CA LYS A 123 0.30 5.61 -19.52
C LYS A 123 1.36 5.44 -18.43
N THR A 124 1.72 6.51 -17.73
CA THR A 124 2.73 6.46 -16.66
C THR A 124 2.34 7.38 -15.53
N LEU A 125 2.36 6.89 -14.29
CA LEU A 125 2.13 7.72 -13.11
C LEU A 125 3.38 8.50 -12.72
N LEU A 126 3.19 9.69 -12.14
CA LEU A 126 4.28 10.45 -11.55
C LEU A 126 4.56 10.00 -10.11
N PRO A 127 5.84 9.98 -9.68
CA PRO A 127 6.21 9.55 -8.34
C PRO A 127 5.70 10.54 -7.27
N ALA A 128 5.29 10.01 -6.12
CA ALA A 128 4.88 10.84 -4.98
C ALA A 128 6.04 11.72 -4.52
N ALA A 129 5.79 13.01 -4.31
CA ALA A 129 6.83 13.98 -3.92
C ALA A 129 8.10 13.90 -4.80
N GLY A 130 7.92 13.66 -6.11
CA GLY A 130 8.99 13.67 -7.10
C GLY A 130 10.09 12.63 -6.81
N PRO A 131 11.35 13.05 -6.56
CA PRO A 131 12.46 12.12 -6.38
C PRO A 131 12.30 11.20 -5.14
N ARG A 132 11.50 11.60 -4.15
CA ARG A 132 11.32 10.83 -2.90
C ARG A 132 10.53 9.55 -3.14
N GLY A 133 9.35 9.64 -3.75
CA GLY A 133 8.53 8.47 -4.10
C GLY A 133 9.22 7.57 -5.12
N TYR A 134 9.95 8.16 -6.08
CA TYR A 134 10.79 7.37 -7.00
C TYR A 134 11.86 6.57 -6.24
N GLY A 135 12.57 7.20 -5.30
CA GLY A 135 13.58 6.53 -4.49
C GLY A 135 13.00 5.36 -3.67
N LEU A 136 11.84 5.58 -3.03
CA LEU A 136 11.13 4.52 -2.30
C LEU A 136 10.74 3.35 -3.21
N ALA A 137 10.12 3.65 -4.36
CA ALA A 137 9.77 2.63 -5.35
C ALA A 137 10.99 1.84 -5.83
N PHE A 138 12.10 2.51 -6.10
CA PHE A 138 13.32 1.88 -6.58
C PHE A 138 13.86 0.87 -5.55
N PHE A 139 13.97 1.27 -4.28
CA PHE A 139 14.46 0.37 -3.22
C PHE A 139 13.48 -0.77 -2.91
N SER A 140 12.16 -0.53 -2.95
CA SER A 140 11.17 -1.60 -2.92
C SER A 140 11.41 -2.63 -4.03
N SER A 141 11.71 -2.18 -5.26
CA SER A 141 12.08 -3.09 -6.35
C SER A 141 13.43 -3.78 -6.14
N VAL A 142 14.40 -3.19 -5.46
CA VAL A 142 15.66 -3.87 -5.12
C VAL A 142 15.42 -5.01 -4.13
N LEU A 143 14.62 -4.76 -3.09
CA LEU A 143 14.27 -5.74 -2.05
C LEU A 143 13.41 -6.89 -2.59
N CYS A 144 12.55 -6.61 -3.56
CA CYS A 144 11.65 -7.60 -4.14
C CYS A 144 12.21 -8.24 -5.42
N GLY A 145 13.10 -7.58 -6.15
CA GLY A 145 13.66 -8.09 -7.41
C GLY A 145 15.01 -8.77 -7.19
N PRO A 146 16.14 -8.04 -7.39
CA PRO A 146 17.49 -8.57 -7.28
C PRO A 146 17.78 -9.38 -6.01
N LEU A 147 17.27 -8.96 -4.84
CA LEU A 147 17.52 -9.66 -3.57
C LEU A 147 17.09 -11.14 -3.59
N VAL A 148 16.04 -11.46 -4.34
CA VAL A 148 15.54 -12.85 -4.50
C VAL A 148 15.90 -13.45 -5.86
N GLY A 149 16.79 -12.79 -6.62
CA GLY A 149 17.13 -13.16 -7.99
C GLY A 149 15.95 -13.05 -8.95
N ALA A 150 15.06 -12.08 -8.73
CA ALA A 150 14.00 -11.69 -9.65
C ALA A 150 14.36 -10.41 -10.40
N ARG A 151 13.54 -10.05 -11.39
CA ARG A 151 13.79 -8.93 -12.31
C ARG A 151 13.32 -7.60 -11.72
N MET A 152 14.00 -6.51 -12.09
CA MET A 152 13.51 -5.15 -11.86
C MET A 152 12.35 -4.82 -12.82
N PRO A 153 11.44 -3.88 -12.50
CA PRO A 153 10.25 -3.58 -13.32
C PRO A 153 10.51 -3.28 -14.79
N LEU A 154 11.61 -2.59 -15.13
CA LEU A 154 12.02 -2.33 -16.53
C LEU A 154 12.34 -3.59 -17.34
N LYS A 155 12.57 -4.72 -16.67
CA LYS A 155 12.88 -6.01 -17.30
C LYS A 155 11.69 -6.97 -17.20
N LYS A 156 10.59 -6.56 -16.59
CA LYS A 156 9.36 -7.31 -16.50
C LYS A 156 8.40 -6.91 -17.61
N THR A 157 7.47 -7.80 -17.88
CA THR A 157 6.31 -7.67 -18.75
C THR A 157 5.04 -7.95 -17.93
N TRP A 158 3.88 -8.00 -18.58
CA TRP A 158 2.63 -8.42 -17.94
C TRP A 158 2.39 -9.95 -18.00
N GLU A 159 3.38 -10.72 -18.47
CA GLU A 159 3.25 -12.17 -18.58
C GLU A 159 3.41 -12.84 -17.21
N ILE A 160 2.28 -13.21 -16.57
CA ILE A 160 2.25 -13.79 -15.22
C ILE A 160 3.13 -15.06 -15.11
N ALA A 161 3.21 -15.86 -16.18
CA ALA A 161 3.98 -17.10 -16.20
C ALA A 161 5.49 -16.86 -16.05
N SER A 162 5.99 -15.72 -16.51
CA SER A 162 7.42 -15.38 -16.51
C SER A 162 7.78 -14.29 -15.49
N ASP A 163 6.83 -13.42 -15.14
CA ASP A 163 7.01 -12.28 -14.24
C ASP A 163 5.96 -12.29 -13.11
N GLY A 164 6.25 -13.05 -12.06
CA GLY A 164 5.47 -13.05 -10.82
C GLY A 164 5.62 -11.76 -10.01
N SER A 165 4.88 -11.66 -8.91
CA SER A 165 5.12 -10.64 -7.88
C SER A 165 6.13 -11.15 -6.86
N GLU A 166 6.90 -10.23 -6.29
CA GLU A 166 7.77 -10.52 -5.17
C GLU A 166 7.49 -9.57 -4.02
N HIS A 167 7.82 -10.04 -2.82
CA HIS A 167 7.51 -9.35 -1.59
C HIS A 167 8.70 -9.40 -0.64
N PHE A 168 8.79 -8.40 0.21
CA PHE A 168 9.76 -8.35 1.29
C PHE A 168 9.02 -8.02 2.58
N MET A 169 9.32 -8.79 3.62
CA MET A 169 8.68 -8.73 4.93
C MET A 169 9.76 -8.61 5.98
N TYR A 170 9.58 -7.69 6.91
CA TYR A 170 10.51 -7.46 8.01
C TYR A 170 9.74 -7.22 9.30
N ALA A 171 10.21 -7.84 10.39
CA ALA A 171 9.67 -7.70 11.72
C ALA A 171 10.81 -7.35 12.69
N ILE A 172 10.53 -6.44 13.62
CA ILE A 172 11.47 -5.96 14.64
C ILE A 172 10.80 -6.17 16.00
N ASP A 173 11.40 -7.02 16.82
CA ASP A 173 10.96 -7.24 18.19
C ASP A 173 11.44 -6.08 19.06
N ILE A 174 10.51 -5.32 19.62
CA ILE A 174 10.80 -4.15 20.47
C ILE A 174 11.59 -4.57 21.72
N ASN A 175 11.27 -5.74 22.29
CA ASN A 175 11.91 -6.27 23.50
C ASN A 175 13.43 -6.45 23.34
N ALA A 176 13.91 -6.61 22.11
CA ALA A 176 15.32 -6.83 21.83
C ALA A 176 16.16 -5.53 21.87
N PHE A 177 15.52 -4.36 21.91
CA PHE A 177 16.20 -3.07 21.83
C PHE A 177 15.98 -2.20 23.06
N VAL A 178 14.77 -2.20 23.62
CA VAL A 178 14.37 -1.32 24.73
C VAL A 178 13.39 -2.03 25.64
N ASP A 179 13.20 -1.49 26.85
CA ASP A 179 12.06 -1.87 27.66
C ASP A 179 10.76 -1.55 26.90
N PRO A 180 9.83 -2.50 26.74
CA PRO A 180 8.59 -2.25 26.00
C PRO A 180 7.76 -1.12 26.59
N ASP A 181 7.78 -0.94 27.92
CA ASP A 181 7.03 0.14 28.54
C ASP A 181 7.59 1.50 28.14
N ASP A 182 8.91 1.65 28.02
CA ASP A 182 9.53 2.87 27.52
C ASP A 182 9.12 3.17 26.07
N PHE A 183 9.09 2.14 25.20
CA PHE A 183 8.61 2.28 23.83
C PHE A 183 7.14 2.74 23.78
N TYR A 184 6.27 2.04 24.51
CA TYR A 184 4.84 2.34 24.50
C TYR A 184 4.54 3.71 25.10
N ASN A 185 5.21 4.09 26.19
CA ASN A 185 5.04 5.41 26.79
C ASN A 185 5.42 6.53 25.81
N GLN A 186 6.50 6.35 25.03
CA GLN A 186 6.94 7.31 24.01
C GLN A 186 5.96 7.42 22.84
N ILE A 187 5.54 6.30 22.27
CA ILE A 187 4.63 6.32 21.12
C ILE A 187 3.25 6.88 21.51
N GLU A 188 2.73 6.52 22.69
CA GLU A 188 1.42 6.99 23.16
C GLU A 188 1.43 8.47 23.52
N ALA A 189 2.46 8.95 24.23
CA ALA A 189 2.63 10.37 24.49
C ALA A 189 2.66 11.16 23.18
N THR A 190 3.47 10.72 22.21
CA THR A 190 3.58 11.37 20.90
C THR A 190 2.27 11.35 20.11
N VAL A 191 1.56 10.22 20.11
CA VAL A 191 0.24 10.07 19.47
C VAL A 191 -0.77 11.06 20.06
N ASN A 192 -0.81 11.18 21.39
CA ASN A 192 -1.71 12.10 22.07
C ASN A 192 -1.33 13.56 21.78
N GLU A 193 -0.06 13.91 21.87
CA GLU A 193 0.45 15.25 21.55
C GLU A 193 0.10 15.66 20.11
N ILE A 194 0.26 14.76 19.13
CA ILE A 194 -0.11 15.02 17.73
C ILE A 194 -1.62 15.29 17.59
N ARG A 195 -2.45 14.53 18.29
CA ARG A 195 -3.92 14.68 18.26
C ARG A 195 -4.41 15.96 18.94
N GLU A 196 -3.63 16.50 19.88
CA GLU A 196 -3.91 17.77 20.55
C GLU A 196 -3.45 19.01 19.78
N LEU A 197 -2.71 18.84 18.67
CA LEU A 197 -2.31 19.96 17.82
C LEU A 197 -3.54 20.64 17.17
N ASP A 198 -3.48 21.96 17.08
CA ASP A 198 -4.48 22.74 16.36
C ASP A 198 -4.50 22.33 14.87
N PRO A 199 -5.67 21.99 14.30
CA PRO A 199 -5.75 21.66 12.89
C PRO A 199 -5.47 22.88 12.03
N ALA A 200 -4.83 22.65 10.88
CA ALA A 200 -4.66 23.69 9.86
C ALA A 200 -6.02 24.09 9.25
N GLU A 201 -6.07 25.28 8.63
CA GLU A 201 -7.26 25.74 7.92
C GLU A 201 -7.73 24.68 6.90
N GLY A 202 -9.03 24.36 6.94
CA GLY A 202 -9.64 23.34 6.09
C GLY A 202 -9.60 21.91 6.64
N PHE A 203 -9.08 21.69 7.85
CA PHE A 203 -9.10 20.41 8.53
C PHE A 203 -9.90 20.47 9.84
N ASP A 204 -10.69 19.43 10.12
CA ASP A 204 -11.46 19.35 11.37
C ASP A 204 -10.60 18.89 12.56
N ARG A 205 -9.53 18.13 12.30
CA ARG A 205 -8.57 17.63 13.30
C ARG A 205 -7.29 17.12 12.65
N VAL A 206 -6.24 16.96 13.47
CA VAL A 206 -4.99 16.29 13.08
C VAL A 206 -5.16 14.77 13.17
N CYS A 207 -4.66 14.03 12.17
CA CYS A 207 -4.77 12.57 12.09
C CYS A 207 -3.39 11.93 11.99
N LEU A 208 -3.23 10.76 12.61
CA LEU A 208 -2.07 9.89 12.40
C LEU A 208 -2.24 9.02 11.15
N PRO A 209 -1.13 8.48 10.60
CA PRO A 209 -1.20 7.42 9.62
C PRO A 209 -2.04 6.24 10.13
N GLY A 210 -3.10 5.90 9.39
CA GLY A 210 -4.01 4.80 9.69
C GLY A 210 -5.30 5.21 10.41
N ASP A 211 -5.41 6.42 10.98
CA ASP A 211 -6.62 6.86 11.70
C ASP A 211 -7.86 6.86 10.79
N LEU A 212 -7.72 7.42 9.58
CA LEU A 212 -8.82 7.52 8.62
C LEU A 212 -9.27 6.13 8.13
N GLU A 213 -8.34 5.20 7.98
CA GLU A 213 -8.61 3.81 7.60
C GLU A 213 -9.31 3.06 8.73
N ALA A 214 -8.83 3.17 9.97
CA ALA A 214 -9.40 2.51 11.14
C ALA A 214 -10.83 2.98 11.43
N GLU A 215 -11.13 4.27 11.23
CA GLU A 215 -12.48 4.79 11.35
C GLU A 215 -13.43 4.27 10.29
N ARG A 216 -13.00 4.27 9.03
CA ARG A 216 -13.78 3.69 7.92
C ARG A 216 -14.03 2.21 8.16
N GLU A 217 -13.02 1.47 8.60
CA GLU A 217 -13.17 0.06 8.94
C GLU A 217 -14.21 -0.16 10.05
N ARG A 218 -14.13 0.59 11.16
CA ARG A 218 -15.09 0.49 12.27
C ARG A 218 -16.52 0.81 11.81
N ALA A 219 -16.71 1.88 11.05
CA ALA A 219 -18.00 2.27 10.50
C ALA A 219 -18.53 1.18 9.55
N TRP A 220 -17.74 0.75 8.57
CA TRP A 220 -18.18 -0.21 7.54
C TRP A 220 -18.37 -1.63 8.07
N ARG A 221 -17.75 -1.99 9.19
CA ARG A 221 -18.08 -3.24 9.90
C ARG A 221 -19.50 -3.23 10.47
N GLN A 222 -20.02 -2.07 10.83
CA GLN A 222 -21.37 -1.90 11.39
C GLN A 222 -22.40 -1.64 10.28
N ASP A 223 -22.09 -0.73 9.36
CA ASP A 223 -23.03 -0.19 8.38
C ASP A 223 -23.00 -0.94 7.03
N GLY A 224 -21.99 -1.78 6.81
CA GLY A 224 -21.70 -2.41 5.52
C GLY A 224 -20.73 -1.60 4.65
N LEU A 225 -20.20 -2.25 3.62
CA LEU A 225 -19.23 -1.64 2.69
C LEU A 225 -19.97 -0.85 1.60
N PRO A 226 -19.68 0.45 1.42
CA PRO A 226 -20.22 1.20 0.29
C PRO A 226 -19.58 0.69 -1.01
N MET A 227 -20.41 0.33 -1.98
CA MET A 227 -19.98 -0.13 -3.30
C MET A 227 -20.76 0.58 -4.39
N HIS A 228 -20.08 0.91 -5.49
CA HIS A 228 -20.75 1.46 -6.66
C HIS A 228 -21.57 0.37 -7.37
N ASN A 229 -22.72 0.72 -7.93
CA ASN A 229 -23.61 -0.23 -8.61
C ASN A 229 -22.88 -1.02 -9.71
N ASP A 230 -22.08 -0.37 -10.54
CA ASP A 230 -21.29 -1.04 -11.58
C ASP A 230 -20.34 -2.12 -11.03
N GLN A 231 -19.77 -1.91 -9.83
CA GLN A 231 -18.92 -2.90 -9.18
C GLN A 231 -19.75 -4.08 -8.68
N VAL A 232 -20.92 -3.81 -8.09
CA VAL A 232 -21.87 -4.83 -7.65
C VAL A 232 -22.35 -5.67 -8.84
N GLU A 233 -22.73 -5.03 -9.94
CA GLU A 233 -23.11 -5.72 -11.18
C GLU A 233 -21.98 -6.57 -11.76
N SER A 234 -20.74 -6.05 -11.75
CA SER A 234 -19.58 -6.82 -12.21
C SER A 234 -19.34 -8.07 -11.34
N LEU A 235 -19.47 -7.95 -10.03
CA LEU A 235 -19.34 -9.09 -9.11
C LEU A 235 -20.51 -10.07 -9.25
N GLN A 236 -21.73 -9.57 -9.47
CA GLN A 236 -22.91 -10.38 -9.71
C GLN A 236 -22.75 -11.26 -10.95
N LYS A 237 -22.23 -10.71 -12.05
CA LYS A 237 -21.92 -11.49 -13.27
C LYS A 237 -20.92 -12.62 -12.99
N VAL A 238 -19.91 -12.37 -12.15
CA VAL A 238 -18.95 -13.42 -11.73
C VAL A 238 -19.64 -14.48 -10.87
N ALA A 239 -20.48 -14.06 -9.91
CA ALA A 239 -21.22 -14.94 -9.03
C ALA A 239 -22.15 -15.87 -9.82
N GLU A 240 -22.91 -15.33 -10.77
CA GLU A 240 -23.78 -16.08 -11.70
C GLU A 240 -22.99 -17.06 -12.56
N ALA A 241 -21.88 -16.63 -13.16
CA ALA A 241 -21.01 -17.50 -13.96
C ALA A 241 -20.40 -18.66 -13.14
N LYS A 242 -20.33 -18.52 -11.81
CA LYS A 242 -19.84 -19.56 -10.89
C LYS A 242 -20.97 -20.30 -10.16
N GLY A 243 -22.23 -19.93 -10.36
CA GLY A 243 -23.37 -20.51 -9.66
C GLY A 243 -23.38 -20.24 -8.15
N ILE A 244 -22.82 -19.12 -7.71
CA ILE A 244 -22.74 -18.70 -6.30
C ILE A 244 -23.75 -17.56 -6.08
N PRO A 245 -24.57 -17.59 -5.02
CA PRO A 245 -25.45 -16.45 -4.70
C PRO A 245 -24.61 -15.25 -4.23
N GLY A 246 -24.93 -14.06 -4.74
CA GLY A 246 -24.32 -12.81 -4.28
C GLY A 246 -24.81 -12.43 -2.86
N PRO A 247 -23.91 -12.06 -1.92
CA PRO A 247 -24.30 -11.58 -0.59
C PRO A 247 -24.79 -10.12 -0.57
N TRP A 248 -24.97 -9.49 -1.73
CA TRP A 248 -25.39 -8.09 -1.88
C TRP A 248 -26.82 -8.01 -2.44
N THR A 249 -27.52 -6.95 -2.08
CA THR A 249 -28.83 -6.63 -2.65
C THR A 249 -28.62 -5.74 -3.86
N VAL A 250 -28.95 -6.23 -5.06
CA VAL A 250 -29.03 -5.38 -6.25
C VAL A 250 -30.37 -4.65 -6.16
N ALA A 251 -30.36 -3.33 -5.98
CA ALA A 251 -31.56 -2.50 -5.95
C ALA A 251 -32.03 -2.15 -7.37
#